data_AF-A0A1Q7AZV2-F1
#
_entry.id   AF-A0A1Q7AZV2-F1
#
_cell.length_a   1.000
_cell.length_b   1.000
_cell.length_c   1.000
_cell.angle_alpha   90.00
_cell.angle_beta   90.00
_cell.angle_gamma   90.00
#
_symmetry.space_group_name_H-M   'P 1'
#
loop_
_entity.id
_entity.type
_entity.pdbx_description
1 polymer ?
#
loop_
_entity_poly.entity_id
_entity_poly.type
_entity_poly.pdbx_seq_one_letter_code
_entity_poly.pdbx_strand_id
1 'polypeptide(L)'
;MAVAHGLFEGAAEDAAVVKLGLLERLEAVIDDESRKAAREFRLALERIVAEGKAQGAVRTGAVEIWAGVWLATISHALEKIVAGDWKPGDAGVRLVIDAAWKAISA
;
A
#
# COMPACT_ATOMS: atom_id res chain seq x y z
N MET A 1 -0.70 2.60 10.56
CA MET A 1 0.37 3.63 10.44
C MET A 1 1.74 3.02 10.17
N ALA A 2 2.25 2.10 11.00
CA ALA A 2 3.57 1.48 10.81
C ALA A 2 3.77 0.81 9.43
N VAL A 3 2.74 0.11 8.92
CA VAL A 3 2.79 -0.53 7.58
C VAL A 3 3.06 0.48 6.46
N ALA A 4 2.39 1.64 6.47
CA ALA A 4 2.61 2.67 5.46
C ALA A 4 4.03 3.24 5.52
N HIS A 5 4.52 3.52 6.73
CA HIS A 5 5.88 4.04 6.92
C HIS A 5 6.93 3.04 6.41
N GLY A 6 6.79 1.75 6.74
CA GLY A 6 7.71 0.72 6.25
C GLY A 6 7.70 0.59 4.72
N LEU A 7 6.54 0.76 4.06
CA LEU A 7 6.47 0.78 2.60
C LEU A 7 7.23 2.00 2.00
N PHE A 8 7.11 3.18 2.62
CA PHE A 8 7.78 4.38 2.16
C PHE A 8 9.29 4.37 2.41
N GLU A 9 9.72 3.83 3.55
CA GLU A 9 11.14 3.61 3.86
C GLU A 9 11.75 2.63 2.86
N GLY A 10 11.10 1.49 2.62
CA GLY A 10 11.54 0.52 1.61
C GLY A 10 11.59 1.11 0.19
N ALA A 11 10.65 1.99 -0.17
CA ALA A 11 10.65 2.68 -1.46
C ALA A 11 11.82 3.67 -1.63
N ALA A 12 12.29 4.27 -0.54
CA ALA A 12 13.45 5.15 -0.55
C ALA A 12 14.78 4.38 -0.59
N GLU A 13 14.82 3.17 -0.01
CA GLU A 13 15.99 2.29 -0.04
C GLU A 13 16.14 1.56 -1.38
N ASP A 14 15.05 1.01 -1.92
CA ASP A 14 15.03 0.28 -3.20
C ASP A 14 13.80 0.65 -4.04
N ALA A 15 13.93 1.75 -4.77
CA ALA A 15 12.87 2.28 -5.63
C ALA A 15 12.49 1.32 -6.77
N ALA A 16 13.43 0.48 -7.25
CA ALA A 16 13.17 -0.44 -8.36
C ALA A 16 12.25 -1.59 -7.93
N VAL A 17 12.45 -2.12 -6.72
CA VAL A 17 11.58 -3.17 -6.14
C VAL A 17 10.16 -2.66 -5.97
N VAL A 18 9.97 -1.43 -5.46
CA VAL A 18 8.62 -0.87 -5.28
C VAL A 18 7.95 -0.57 -6.62
N LYS A 19 8.71 -0.03 -7.59
CA LYS A 19 8.18 0.26 -8.92
C LYS A 19 7.70 -0.99 -9.64
N LEU A 20 8.54 -2.02 -9.72
CA LEU A 20 8.25 -3.25 -10.46
C LEU A 20 7.30 -4.19 -9.69
N GLY A 21 7.37 -4.21 -8.36
CA GLY A 21 6.62 -5.14 -7.52
C GLY A 21 5.25 -4.63 -7.07
N LEU A 22 5.03 -3.31 -7.03
CA LEU A 22 3.81 -2.73 -6.44
C LEU A 22 3.08 -1.74 -7.36
N LEU A 23 3.81 -1.00 -8.20
CA LEU A 23 3.25 0.09 -9.01
C LEU A 23 2.97 -0.33 -10.46
N GLU A 24 3.83 -1.16 -11.05
CA GLU A 24 3.64 -1.64 -12.42
C GLU A 24 2.83 -2.95 -12.45
N ARG A 25 1.88 -3.04 -13.39
CA ARG A 25 1.11 -4.27 -13.61
C ARG A 25 1.87 -5.20 -14.57
N LEU A 26 2.87 -5.90 -14.04
CA LEU A 26 3.72 -6.82 -14.81
C LEU A 26 3.27 -8.29 -14.75
N GLU A 27 1.99 -8.56 -14.43
CA GLU A 27 1.48 -9.93 -14.17
C GLU A 27 1.79 -10.95 -15.28
N ALA A 28 1.93 -10.51 -16.53
CA ALA A 28 2.25 -11.36 -17.67
C ALA A 28 3.75 -11.66 -17.85
N VAL A 29 4.62 -10.94 -17.15
CA VAL A 29 6.09 -10.95 -17.35
C VAL A 29 6.86 -11.39 -16.11
N ILE A 30 6.22 -11.47 -14.94
CA ILE A 30 6.83 -11.92 -13.69
C ILE A 30 6.72 -13.45 -13.52
N ASP A 31 7.76 -14.06 -12.93
CA ASP A 31 7.79 -15.48 -12.64
C ASP A 31 6.73 -15.91 -11.60
N ASP A 32 6.56 -17.22 -11.43
CA ASP A 32 5.58 -17.78 -10.49
C ASP A 32 5.85 -17.38 -9.03
N GLU A 33 7.12 -17.20 -8.66
CA GLU A 33 7.55 -16.87 -7.30
C GLU A 33 7.18 -15.42 -6.96
N SER A 34 7.46 -14.50 -7.87
CA SER A 34 7.06 -13.09 -7.80
C SER A 34 5.54 -12.94 -7.76
N ARG A 35 4.80 -13.72 -8.57
CA ARG A 35 3.32 -13.75 -8.51
C ARG A 35 2.80 -14.27 -7.19
N LYS A 36 3.46 -15.27 -6.61
CA LYS A 36 3.12 -15.80 -5.29
C LYS A 36 3.35 -14.74 -4.21
N ALA A 37 4.49 -14.06 -4.23
CA ALA A 37 4.81 -12.98 -3.29
C ALA A 37 3.78 -11.84 -3.35
N ALA A 38 3.39 -11.40 -4.56
CA ALA A 38 2.36 -10.38 -4.74
C ALA A 38 1.00 -10.80 -4.13
N ARG A 39 0.59 -12.07 -4.33
CA ARG A 39 -0.63 -12.61 -3.71
C ARG A 39 -0.52 -12.67 -2.18
N GLU A 40 0.61 -13.10 -1.65
CA GLU A 40 0.84 -13.18 -0.19
C GLU A 40 0.81 -11.79 0.44
N PHE A 41 1.44 -10.79 -0.18
CA PHE A 41 1.33 -9.39 0.24
C PHE A 41 -0.12 -8.92 0.28
N ARG A 42 -0.89 -9.22 -0.79
CA ARG A 42 -2.29 -8.82 -0.87
C ARG A 42 -3.13 -9.46 0.25
N LEU A 43 -2.95 -10.75 0.49
CA LEU A 43 -3.63 -11.48 1.57
C LEU A 43 -3.25 -10.94 2.96
N ALA A 44 -1.99 -10.57 3.18
CA ALA A 44 -1.56 -9.98 4.44
C ALA A 44 -2.25 -8.61 4.68
N LEU A 45 -2.34 -7.77 3.65
CA LEU A 45 -3.04 -6.50 3.74
C LEU A 45 -4.54 -6.69 4.03
N GLU A 46 -5.19 -7.64 3.34
CA GLU A 46 -6.59 -7.95 3.57
C GLU A 46 -6.86 -8.45 5.00
N ARG A 47 -5.94 -9.22 5.60
CA ARG A 47 -6.04 -9.63 7.02
C ARG A 47 -6.01 -8.43 7.96
N ILE A 48 -5.10 -7.49 7.76
CA ILE A 48 -5.02 -6.26 8.57
C ILE A 48 -6.33 -5.47 8.48
N VAL A 49 -6.89 -5.34 7.27
CA VAL A 49 -8.16 -4.64 7.05
C VAL A 49 -9.33 -5.40 7.69
N ALA A 50 -9.35 -6.73 7.60
CA ALA A 50 -10.37 -7.56 8.25
C ALA A 50 -10.35 -7.41 9.77
N GLU A 51 -9.16 -7.37 10.40
CA GLU A 51 -9.00 -7.10 11.83
C GLU A 51 -9.54 -5.72 12.21
N GLY A 52 -9.18 -4.68 11.45
CA GLY A 52 -9.70 -3.33 11.67
C GLY A 52 -11.22 -3.25 11.52
N LYS A 53 -11.80 -4.03 10.58
CA LYS A 53 -13.24 -4.13 10.40
C LYS A 53 -13.92 -4.85 11.56
N ALA A 54 -13.33 -5.93 12.08
CA ALA A 54 -13.84 -6.63 13.26
C ALA A 54 -13.84 -5.75 14.53
N GLN A 55 -12.93 -4.78 14.60
CA GLN A 55 -12.86 -3.78 15.66
C GLN A 55 -13.80 -2.58 15.44
N GLY A 56 -14.53 -2.52 14.33
CA GLY A 56 -15.38 -1.39 13.96
C GLY A 56 -14.61 -0.13 13.53
N ALA A 57 -13.30 -0.25 13.27
CA ALA A 57 -12.46 0.86 12.82
C ALA A 57 -12.52 1.08 11.30
N VAL A 58 -12.87 0.05 10.53
CA VAL A 58 -13.01 0.10 9.06
C VAL A 58 -14.49 0.01 8.69
N ARG A 59 -14.88 0.74 7.63
CA ARG A 59 -16.22 0.76 7.06
C ARG A 59 -16.75 -0.64 6.76
N THR A 60 -18.08 -0.75 6.75
CA THR A 60 -18.77 -1.96 6.26
C THR A 60 -18.50 -2.17 4.77
N GLY A 61 -18.71 -3.40 4.27
CA GLY A 61 -18.42 -3.76 2.87
C GLY A 61 -17.30 -4.81 2.73
N ALA A 62 -16.92 -5.11 1.50
CA ALA A 62 -15.94 -6.15 1.17
C ALA A 62 -14.51 -5.74 1.60
N VAL A 63 -13.76 -6.68 2.20
CA VAL A 63 -12.43 -6.42 2.79
C VAL A 63 -11.42 -6.11 1.68
N GLU A 64 -11.46 -6.88 0.61
CA GLU A 64 -10.64 -6.73 -0.58
C GLU A 64 -10.82 -5.37 -1.25
N ILE A 65 -12.02 -4.79 -1.17
CA ILE A 65 -12.29 -3.45 -1.70
C ILE A 65 -11.60 -2.39 -0.83
N TRP A 66 -11.74 -2.45 0.49
CA TRP A 66 -11.10 -1.48 1.38
C TRP A 66 -9.57 -1.59 1.39
N ALA A 67 -9.04 -2.82 1.34
CA ALA A 67 -7.61 -3.05 1.12
C ALA A 67 -7.13 -2.46 -0.22
N GLY A 68 -7.96 -2.52 -1.27
CA GLY A 68 -7.70 -1.91 -2.57
C GLY A 68 -7.63 -0.38 -2.49
N VAL A 69 -8.65 0.24 -1.89
CA VAL A 69 -8.74 1.70 -1.73
C VAL A 69 -7.57 2.25 -0.93
N TRP A 70 -7.23 1.58 0.19
CA TRP A 70 -6.09 1.98 1.01
C TRP A 70 -4.79 1.90 0.21
N LEU A 71 -4.54 0.76 -0.45
CA LEU A 71 -3.32 0.55 -1.22
C LEU A 71 -3.20 1.55 -2.38
N ALA A 72 -4.27 1.80 -3.13
CA ALA A 72 -4.28 2.76 -4.23
C ALA A 72 -3.93 4.17 -3.77
N THR A 73 -4.38 4.56 -2.57
CA THR A 73 -4.03 5.88 -1.99
C THR A 73 -2.56 5.93 -1.60
N ILE A 74 -2.03 4.87 -0.99
CA ILE A 74 -0.61 4.75 -0.61
C ILE A 74 0.31 4.71 -1.83
N SER A 75 -0.10 4.03 -2.91
CA SER A 75 0.63 3.97 -4.18
C SER A 75 0.96 5.36 -4.74
N HIS A 76 0.09 6.35 -4.54
CA HIS A 76 0.39 7.72 -4.97
C HIS A 76 1.65 8.31 -4.31
N ALA A 77 1.81 8.12 -2.99
CA ALA A 77 3.02 8.58 -2.32
C ALA A 77 4.25 7.76 -2.71
N LEU A 78 4.08 6.45 -2.94
CA LEU A 78 5.17 5.59 -3.43
C LEU A 78 5.66 6.04 -4.81
N GLU A 79 4.76 6.39 -5.73
CA GLU A 79 5.12 6.94 -7.05
C GLU A 79 5.98 8.21 -6.92
N LYS A 80 5.61 9.11 -6.00
CA LYS A 80 6.36 10.35 -5.74
C LYS A 80 7.73 10.11 -5.12
N ILE A 81 7.82 9.16 -4.19
CA ILE A 81 9.11 8.80 -3.57
C ILE A 81 10.03 8.13 -4.59
N VAL A 82 9.51 7.18 -5.36
CA VAL A 82 10.26 6.48 -6.44
C VAL A 82 10.73 7.45 -7.51
N ALA A 83 9.94 8.48 -7.84
CA ALA A 83 10.33 9.53 -8.78
C ALA A 83 11.41 10.48 -8.20
N GLY A 84 11.69 10.42 -6.90
CA GLY A 84 12.57 11.35 -6.20
C GLY A 84 11.94 12.73 -5.93
N ASP A 85 10.64 12.88 -6.21
CA ASP A 85 9.91 14.13 -5.96
C ASP A 85 9.77 14.37 -4.45
N TRP A 86 9.51 13.30 -3.67
CA TRP A 86 9.26 13.35 -2.22
C TRP A 86 10.23 12.46 -1.45
N LYS A 87 10.50 12.83 -0.20
CA LYS A 87 11.16 11.99 0.81
C LYS A 87 10.12 11.39 1.77
N PRO A 88 10.38 10.22 2.38
CA PRO A 88 9.45 9.60 3.34
C PRO A 88 9.00 10.50 4.50
N GLY A 89 9.85 11.45 4.91
CA GLY A 89 9.54 12.41 5.98
C GLY A 89 8.74 13.65 5.56
N ASP A 90 8.45 13.81 4.26
CA ASP A 90 7.80 15.01 3.75
C ASP A 90 6.34 15.11 4.22
N ALA A 91 5.82 16.33 4.32
CA ALA A 91 4.44 16.57 4.72
C ALA A 91 3.42 15.89 3.79
N GLY A 92 3.73 15.78 2.50
CA GLY A 92 2.89 15.10 1.51
C GLY A 92 2.64 13.63 1.85
N VAL A 93 3.67 12.92 2.36
CA VAL A 93 3.56 11.51 2.78
C VAL A 93 2.58 11.37 3.93
N ARG A 94 2.69 12.21 4.96
CA ARG A 94 1.76 12.21 6.10
C ARG A 94 0.31 12.47 5.67
N LEU A 95 0.10 13.43 4.79
CA LEU A 95 -1.23 13.73 4.25
C LEU A 95 -1.82 12.55 3.47
N VAL A 96 -1.01 11.81 2.72
CA VAL A 96 -1.47 10.61 2.01
C VAL A 96 -1.85 9.50 2.99
N ILE A 97 -1.09 9.30 4.07
CA ILE A 97 -1.43 8.31 5.10
C ILE A 97 -2.78 8.66 5.76
N ASP A 98 -2.96 9.93 6.13
CA ASP A 98 -4.20 10.41 6.75
C ASP A 98 -5.39 10.26 5.79
N ALA A 99 -5.19 10.57 4.50
CA ALA A 99 -6.19 10.40 3.47
C ALA A 99 -6.55 8.92 3.27
N ALA A 100 -5.55 8.03 3.21
CA ALA A 100 -5.76 6.59 3.06
C ALA A 100 -6.54 6.02 4.23
N TRP A 101 -6.25 6.47 5.46
CA TRP A 101 -7.01 6.07 6.65
C TRP A 101 -8.46 6.59 6.58
N LYS A 102 -8.64 7.88 6.32
CA LYS A 102 -9.97 8.52 6.21
C LYS A 102 -10.84 7.89 5.11
N ALA A 103 -10.22 7.36 4.05
CA ALA A 103 -10.93 6.69 2.97
C ALA A 103 -11.60 5.37 3.41
N ILE A 104 -11.05 4.69 4.42
CA ILE A 104 -11.52 3.37 4.84
C ILE A 104 -12.12 3.35 6.25
N SER A 105 -11.88 4.38 7.07
CA SER A 105 -12.35 4.42 8.46
C SER A 105 -13.87 4.56 8.56
N ALA A 106 -14.45 3.87 9.55
CA ALA A 106 -15.88 3.91 9.87
C ALA A 106 -16.34 5.27 10.43
#